data_AF-A0A9X3SC15-F1
#
_entry.id   AF-A0A9X3SC15-F1
#
_cell.length_a   1.000
_cell.length_b   1.000
_cell.length_c   1.000
_cell.angle_alpha   90.00
_cell.angle_beta   90.00
_cell.angle_gamma   90.00
#
_symmetry.space_group_name_H-M   'P 1'
#
loop_
_entity.id
_entity.type
_entity.pdbx_description
1 polymer ?
#
loop_
_entity_poly.entity_id
_entity_poly.type
_entity_poly.pdbx_seq_one_letter_code
_entity_poly.pdbx_strand_id
1 'polypeptide(L)'
;MTEQPVPARDTRQSDPALRRLAAITVATSLLVWWPAFTLGVYGEIFFEQLFALWAAATAAFVVAVLLLGRRAQPAVYALLIPSVWIALTWLIPADTTSLGHDVLLWFGVLVTLAGLPAMVTLVLVMVVPGAESVRGRDTVVAVAAIALVVVLSYTMGTQHRHLLTCEDFTVSGNNPPAECTPGNGGSGP
;
A
#
# COMPACT_ATOMS: atom_id res chain seq x y z
N MET A 1 -10.98 -16.34 42.40
CA MET A 1 -10.61 -15.36 41.35
C MET A 1 -9.10 -15.27 41.34
N THR A 2 -8.44 -15.97 40.42
CA THR A 2 -6.98 -15.91 40.28
C THR A 2 -6.65 -14.80 39.29
N GLU A 3 -6.21 -13.64 39.79
CA GLU A 3 -5.61 -12.60 38.98
C GLU A 3 -4.35 -13.17 38.31
N GLN A 4 -4.39 -13.31 36.99
CA GLN A 4 -3.20 -13.60 36.20
C GLN A 4 -2.25 -12.40 36.29
N PRO A 5 -0.97 -12.58 36.66
CA PRO A 5 -0.04 -11.47 36.77
C PRO A 5 0.12 -10.79 35.42
N VAL A 6 -0.10 -9.47 35.36
CA VAL A 6 0.21 -8.68 34.17
C VAL A 6 1.73 -8.72 33.99
N PRO A 7 2.26 -9.30 32.90
CA PRO A 7 3.70 -9.42 32.72
C PRO A 7 4.37 -8.04 32.70
N ALA A 8 5.50 -7.92 33.39
CA ALA A 8 6.25 -6.67 33.51
C ALA A 8 6.67 -6.12 32.13
N ARG A 9 6.55 -4.79 31.93
CA ARG A 9 6.80 -4.08 30.66
C ARG A 9 8.11 -4.49 29.95
N ASP A 10 9.17 -4.77 30.70
CA ASP A 10 10.48 -5.21 30.17
C ASP A 10 10.45 -6.54 29.41
N THR A 11 9.60 -7.48 29.81
CA THR A 11 9.47 -8.77 29.12
C THR A 11 8.75 -8.62 27.77
N ARG A 12 7.83 -7.66 27.65
CA ARG A 12 7.07 -7.39 26.42
C ARG A 12 7.94 -6.71 25.36
N GLN A 13 8.89 -5.85 25.74
CA GLN A 13 9.79 -5.13 24.82
C GLN A 13 10.90 -6.02 24.23
N SER A 14 11.13 -7.18 24.85
CA SER A 14 12.11 -8.18 24.42
C SER A 14 11.51 -9.25 23.50
N ASP A 15 10.20 -9.24 23.25
CA ASP A 15 9.51 -10.23 22.42
C ASP A 15 9.81 -10.00 20.92
N PRO A 16 10.50 -10.93 20.24
CA PRO A 16 10.78 -10.83 18.82
C PRO A 16 9.52 -10.70 17.95
N ALA A 17 8.39 -11.30 18.37
CA ALA A 17 7.14 -11.23 17.63
C ALA A 17 6.55 -9.81 17.64
N LEU A 18 6.61 -9.12 18.78
CA LEU A 18 6.12 -7.75 18.90
C LEU A 18 7.01 -6.76 18.12
N ARG A 19 8.34 -6.93 18.16
CA ARG A 19 9.26 -6.11 17.37
C ARG A 19 9.02 -6.28 15.86
N ARG A 20 8.75 -7.51 15.42
CA ARG A 20 8.38 -7.79 14.03
C ARG A 20 7.07 -7.11 13.67
N LEU A 21 6.03 -7.25 14.50
CA LEU A 21 4.75 -6.59 14.26
C LEU A 21 4.88 -5.06 14.20
N ALA A 22 5.71 -4.47 15.06
CA ALA A 22 5.99 -3.04 15.02
C ALA A 22 6.71 -2.64 13.71
N ALA A 23 7.76 -3.36 13.32
CA ALA A 23 8.48 -3.10 12.07
C ALA A 23 7.56 -3.21 10.84
N ILE A 24 6.70 -4.22 10.83
CA ILE A 24 5.63 -4.39 9.83
C ILE A 24 4.73 -3.17 9.80
N THR A 25 4.20 -2.79 10.97
CA THR A 25 3.22 -1.70 11.07
C THR A 25 3.81 -0.41 10.50
N VAL A 26 5.07 -0.13 10.83
CA VAL A 26 5.81 1.03 10.30
C VAL A 26 6.03 0.91 8.80
N ALA A 27 6.54 -0.22 8.31
CA ALA A 27 6.81 -0.44 6.89
C ALA A 27 5.53 -0.34 6.04
N THR A 28 4.44 -0.96 6.48
CA THR A 28 3.14 -0.87 5.81
C THR A 28 2.63 0.56 5.81
N SER A 29 2.70 1.27 6.95
CA SER A 29 2.29 2.67 7.03
C SER A 29 3.07 3.56 6.05
N LEU A 30 4.38 3.34 5.93
CA LEU A 30 5.25 4.05 4.97
C LEU A 30 4.96 3.71 3.50
N LEU A 31 4.34 2.58 3.21
CA LEU A 31 3.93 2.22 1.84
C LEU A 31 2.56 2.81 1.49
N VAL A 32 1.62 2.82 2.44
CA VAL A 32 0.21 3.17 2.16
C VAL A 32 -0.11 4.66 2.31
N TRP A 33 0.70 5.43 3.04
CA TRP A 33 0.43 6.86 3.25
C TRP A 33 0.42 7.66 1.95
N TRP A 34 1.37 7.40 1.03
CA TRP A 34 1.49 8.17 -0.21
C TRP A 34 0.29 7.96 -1.15
N PRO A 35 -0.10 6.71 -1.50
CA PRO A 35 -1.33 6.48 -2.26
C PRO A 35 -2.58 7.08 -1.61
N ALA A 36 -2.70 7.01 -0.29
CA ALA A 36 -3.84 7.58 0.43
C ALA A 36 -3.86 9.11 0.32
N PHE A 37 -2.70 9.76 0.46
CA PHE A 37 -2.54 11.19 0.30
C PHE A 37 -2.85 11.64 -1.14
N THR A 38 -2.25 11.00 -2.16
CA THR A 38 -2.49 11.35 -3.57
C THR A 38 -3.95 11.14 -3.96
N LEU A 39 -4.60 10.09 -3.45
CA LEU A 39 -6.03 9.87 -3.66
C LEU A 39 -6.87 11.01 -3.03
N GLY A 40 -6.46 11.54 -1.87
CA GLY A 40 -7.11 12.68 -1.25
C GLY A 40 -6.93 14.00 -2.00
N VAL A 41 -5.78 14.20 -2.66
CA VAL A 41 -5.48 15.42 -3.44
C VAL A 41 -6.14 15.39 -4.82
N TYR A 42 -5.95 14.29 -5.55
CA TYR A 42 -6.27 14.20 -6.98
C TYR A 42 -7.51 13.37 -7.29
N GLY A 43 -7.99 12.56 -6.35
CA GLY A 43 -9.11 11.62 -6.59
C GLY A 43 -8.73 10.40 -7.41
N GLU A 44 -7.45 10.26 -7.78
CA GLU A 44 -6.95 9.20 -8.66
C GLU A 44 -5.71 8.51 -8.05
N ILE A 45 -5.45 7.29 -8.50
CA ILE A 45 -4.24 6.52 -8.16
C ILE A 45 -3.28 6.64 -9.34
N PHE A 46 -2.07 7.14 -9.12
CA PHE A 46 -1.11 7.29 -10.22
C PHE A 46 -0.51 5.94 -10.66
N PHE A 47 0.08 5.94 -11.85
CA PHE A 47 0.62 4.74 -12.48
C PHE A 47 1.84 4.21 -11.73
N GLU A 48 2.58 5.08 -11.03
CA GLU A 48 3.75 4.73 -10.23
C GLU A 48 3.38 3.76 -9.11
N GLN A 49 2.22 3.93 -8.49
CA GLN A 49 1.70 3.04 -7.46
C GLN A 49 1.34 1.67 -8.06
N LEU A 50 0.75 1.65 -9.26
CA LEU A 50 0.44 0.42 -9.98
C LEU A 50 1.71 -0.35 -10.38
N PHE A 51 2.72 0.33 -10.90
CA PHE A 51 4.00 -0.30 -11.26
C PHE A 51 4.84 -0.69 -10.05
N ALA A 52 4.79 0.07 -8.95
CA ALA A 52 5.41 -0.33 -7.70
C ALA A 52 4.78 -1.63 -7.15
N LEU A 53 3.44 -1.72 -7.23
CA LEU A 53 2.70 -2.94 -6.87
C LEU A 53 3.13 -4.13 -7.73
N TRP A 54 3.20 -3.94 -9.04
CA TRP A 54 3.67 -4.97 -9.98
C TRP A 54 5.11 -5.41 -9.69
N ALA A 55 6.03 -4.48 -9.50
CA ALA A 55 7.44 -4.77 -9.24
C ALA A 55 7.61 -5.59 -7.95
N ALA A 56 6.91 -5.20 -6.89
CA ALA A 56 6.97 -5.91 -5.61
C ALA A 56 6.29 -7.28 -5.67
N ALA A 57 5.15 -7.42 -6.35
CA ALA A 57 4.50 -8.72 -6.55
C ALA A 57 5.39 -9.69 -7.34
N THR A 58 6.06 -9.20 -8.39
CA THR A 58 7.02 -9.96 -9.18
C THR A 58 8.22 -10.40 -8.33
N ALA A 59 8.79 -9.49 -7.54
CA ALA A 59 9.89 -9.84 -6.63
C ALA A 59 9.48 -10.89 -5.59
N ALA A 60 8.30 -10.74 -4.98
CA ALA A 60 7.76 -11.70 -4.03
C ALA A 60 7.55 -13.09 -4.67
N PHE A 61 7.03 -13.14 -5.90
CA PHE A 61 6.88 -14.39 -6.65
C PHE A 61 8.22 -15.08 -6.87
N VAL A 62 9.23 -14.33 -7.33
CA VAL A 62 10.59 -14.83 -7.56
C VAL A 62 11.19 -15.40 -6.27
N VAL A 63 11.08 -14.68 -5.15
CA VAL A 63 11.56 -15.14 -3.84
C VAL A 63 10.82 -16.41 -3.40
N ALA A 64 9.50 -16.44 -3.50
CA ALA A 64 8.69 -17.60 -3.08
C ALA A 64 9.00 -18.87 -3.87
N VAL A 65 9.16 -18.73 -5.20
CA VAL A 65 9.31 -19.85 -6.13
C VAL A 65 10.75 -20.32 -6.26
N LEU A 66 11.72 -19.39 -6.31
CA LEU A 66 13.12 -19.71 -6.55
C LEU A 66 13.91 -19.89 -5.25
N LEU A 67 13.65 -19.09 -4.22
CA LEU A 67 14.42 -19.15 -2.96
C LEU A 67 13.75 -20.02 -1.90
N LEU A 68 12.42 -19.93 -1.76
CA LEU A 68 11.67 -20.63 -0.72
C LEU A 68 11.05 -21.96 -1.18
N GLY A 69 11.11 -22.28 -2.48
CA GLY A 69 10.59 -23.54 -3.03
C GLY A 69 9.07 -23.73 -2.91
N ARG A 70 8.29 -22.67 -2.66
CA ARG A 70 6.84 -22.72 -2.37
C ARG A 70 5.95 -22.92 -3.62
N ARG A 71 6.44 -23.64 -4.64
CA ARG A 71 5.78 -23.84 -5.94
C ARG A 71 4.42 -24.54 -5.84
N ALA A 72 4.23 -25.40 -4.82
CA ALA A 72 2.99 -26.14 -4.65
C ALA A 72 1.84 -25.33 -4.03
N GLN A 73 2.07 -24.06 -3.63
CA GLN A 73 1.04 -23.23 -3.02
C GLN A 73 0.33 -22.39 -4.08
N PRO A 74 -0.96 -22.63 -4.37
CA PRO A 74 -1.69 -21.92 -5.42
C PRO A 74 -1.74 -20.40 -5.19
N ALA A 75 -1.74 -19.98 -3.92
CA ALA A 75 -1.70 -18.57 -3.53
C ALA A 75 -0.45 -17.81 -4.05
N VAL A 76 0.67 -18.50 -4.28
CA VAL A 76 1.89 -17.87 -4.83
C VAL A 76 1.67 -17.42 -6.27
N TYR A 77 0.87 -18.14 -7.05
CA TYR A 77 0.56 -17.76 -8.44
C TYR A 77 -0.34 -16.52 -8.53
N ALA A 78 -1.07 -16.15 -7.46
CA ALA A 78 -1.81 -14.91 -7.42
C ALA A 78 -0.90 -13.66 -7.54
N LEU A 79 0.39 -13.80 -7.20
CA LEU A 79 1.39 -12.73 -7.38
C LEU A 79 1.71 -12.44 -8.86
N LEU A 80 1.33 -13.33 -9.77
CA LEU A 80 1.47 -13.09 -11.21
C LEU A 80 0.31 -12.27 -11.77
N ILE A 81 -0.79 -12.05 -11.03
CA ILE A 81 -1.96 -11.33 -11.51
C ILE A 81 -1.59 -9.94 -12.07
N PRO A 82 -0.79 -9.10 -11.39
CA PRO A 82 -0.37 -7.82 -11.94
C PRO A 82 0.41 -7.96 -13.26
N SER A 83 1.31 -8.94 -13.36
CA SER A 83 2.11 -9.20 -14.56
C SER A 83 1.25 -9.68 -15.74
N VAL A 84 0.29 -10.57 -15.46
CA VAL A 84 -0.68 -11.05 -16.44
C VAL A 84 -1.55 -9.90 -16.93
N TRP A 85 -1.99 -9.02 -16.03
CA TRP A 85 -2.76 -7.84 -16.41
C TRP A 85 -1.97 -6.90 -17.32
N ILE A 86 -0.72 -6.57 -16.97
CA ILE A 86 0.12 -5.73 -17.84
C ILE A 86 0.30 -6.37 -19.22
N ALA A 87 0.58 -7.68 -19.27
CA ALA A 87 0.69 -8.39 -20.54
C ALA A 87 -0.61 -8.35 -21.36
N LEU A 88 -1.78 -8.49 -20.72
CA LEU A 88 -3.08 -8.35 -21.36
C LEU A 88 -3.32 -6.94 -21.89
N THR A 89 -2.96 -5.89 -21.14
CA THR A 89 -3.09 -4.50 -21.59
C THR A 89 -2.23 -4.18 -22.81
N TRP A 90 -1.10 -4.87 -22.98
CA TRP A 90 -0.25 -4.75 -24.18
C TRP A 90 -0.82 -5.46 -25.40
N LEU A 91 -1.54 -6.56 -25.18
CA LEU A 91 -2.08 -7.40 -26.25
C LEU A 91 -3.43 -6.90 -26.79
N ILE A 92 -4.15 -6.10 -26.02
CA ILE A 92 -5.48 -5.56 -26.39
C ILE A 92 -5.31 -4.11 -26.85
N PRO A 93 -5.63 -3.78 -28.12
CA PRO A 93 -5.60 -2.40 -28.61
C PRO A 93 -6.49 -1.50 -27.75
N ALA A 94 -6.02 -0.28 -27.45
CA ALA A 94 -6.75 0.73 -26.69
C ALA A 94 -7.87 1.37 -27.53
N ASP A 95 -8.79 0.56 -28.04
CA ASP A 95 -10.00 1.05 -28.68
C ASP A 95 -11.02 1.40 -27.59
N THR A 96 -11.16 2.71 -27.34
CA THR A 96 -11.96 3.33 -26.25
C THR A 96 -13.47 3.09 -26.35
N THR A 97 -13.93 2.39 -27.39
CA THR A 97 -15.35 2.11 -27.66
C THR A 97 -15.76 0.67 -27.36
N SER A 98 -14.86 -0.16 -26.82
CA SER A 98 -15.16 -1.58 -26.55
C SER A 98 -15.42 -1.85 -25.06
N LEU A 99 -16.39 -2.74 -24.78
CA LEU A 99 -16.65 -3.32 -23.44
C LEU A 99 -15.38 -3.90 -22.79
N GLY A 100 -14.37 -4.28 -23.59
CA GLY A 100 -13.08 -4.76 -23.12
C GLY A 100 -12.28 -3.70 -22.37
N HIS A 101 -12.35 -2.42 -22.78
CA HIS A 101 -11.65 -1.32 -22.12
C HIS A 101 -12.21 -1.08 -20.71
N ASP A 102 -13.53 -1.00 -20.56
CA ASP A 102 -14.20 -0.80 -19.27
C ASP A 102 -13.93 -1.95 -18.31
N VAL A 103 -13.99 -3.20 -18.78
CA VAL A 103 -13.70 -4.38 -17.94
C VAL A 103 -12.24 -4.38 -17.50
N LEU A 104 -11.30 -4.00 -18.36
CA LEU A 104 -9.87 -3.96 -18.04
C LEU A 104 -9.54 -2.85 -17.05
N LEU A 105 -10.24 -1.72 -17.13
CA LEU A 105 -10.15 -0.60 -16.19
C LEU A 105 -10.70 -0.99 -14.82
N TRP A 106 -11.92 -1.55 -14.77
CA TRP A 106 -12.51 -2.02 -13.52
C TRP A 106 -11.73 -3.19 -12.90
N PHE A 107 -11.14 -4.05 -13.72
CA PHE A 107 -10.23 -5.08 -13.25
C PHE A 107 -8.93 -4.48 -12.69
N GLY A 108 -8.37 -3.44 -13.32
CA GLY A 108 -7.24 -2.68 -12.78
C GLY A 108 -7.57 -2.06 -11.41
N VAL A 109 -8.76 -1.46 -11.26
CA VAL A 109 -9.26 -0.97 -9.97
C VAL A 109 -9.37 -2.11 -8.96
N LEU A 110 -9.97 -3.25 -9.33
CA LEU A 110 -10.15 -4.40 -8.46
C LEU A 110 -8.81 -5.02 -8.03
N VAL A 111 -7.86 -5.16 -8.97
CA VAL A 111 -6.49 -5.63 -8.71
C VAL A 111 -5.74 -4.66 -7.81
N THR A 112 -5.99 -3.36 -7.91
CA THR A 112 -5.38 -2.38 -7.00
C THR A 112 -5.98 -2.47 -5.61
N LEU A 113 -7.32 -2.53 -5.53
CA LEU A 113 -8.06 -2.58 -4.27
C LEU A 113 -7.81 -3.89 -3.50
N ALA A 114 -7.70 -5.02 -4.20
CA ALA A 114 -7.42 -6.34 -3.63
C ALA A 114 -5.91 -6.62 -3.54
N GLY A 115 -5.13 -6.10 -4.47
CA GLY A 115 -3.68 -6.26 -4.53
C GLY A 115 -2.96 -5.55 -3.41
N LEU A 116 -3.41 -4.37 -2.98
CA LEU A 116 -2.88 -3.66 -1.80
C LEU A 116 -2.91 -4.52 -0.52
N PRO A 117 -4.09 -5.01 -0.05
CA PRO A 117 -4.14 -5.86 1.13
C PRO A 117 -3.45 -7.21 0.91
N ALA A 118 -3.51 -7.80 -0.30
CA ALA A 118 -2.82 -9.04 -0.61
C ALA A 118 -1.29 -8.89 -0.60
N MET A 119 -0.75 -7.78 -1.09
CA MET A 119 0.69 -7.48 -1.05
C MET A 119 1.16 -7.22 0.37
N VAL A 120 0.40 -6.43 1.15
CA VAL A 120 0.68 -6.25 2.58
C VAL A 120 0.73 -7.62 3.24
N THR A 121 -0.26 -8.49 3.00
CA THR A 121 -0.35 -9.84 3.57
C THR A 121 0.75 -10.78 3.08
N LEU A 122 1.18 -10.70 1.82
CA LEU A 122 2.18 -11.61 1.25
C LEU A 122 3.61 -11.17 1.57
N VAL A 123 3.91 -9.86 1.57
CA VAL A 123 5.15 -9.33 2.15
C VAL A 123 5.21 -9.70 3.63
N LEU A 124 4.11 -9.57 4.37
CA LEU A 124 3.95 -10.02 5.75
C LEU A 124 4.29 -11.51 5.96
N VAL A 125 3.67 -12.39 5.16
CA VAL A 125 3.82 -13.85 5.27
C VAL A 125 5.18 -14.34 4.76
N MET A 126 5.82 -13.62 3.84
CA MET A 126 7.17 -13.95 3.37
C MET A 126 8.26 -13.44 4.32
N VAL A 127 8.07 -12.27 4.94
CA VAL A 127 9.06 -11.68 5.85
C VAL A 127 8.95 -12.27 7.26
N VAL A 128 7.77 -12.76 7.67
CA VAL A 128 7.54 -13.26 9.03
C VAL A 128 7.04 -14.70 9.05
N PRO A 129 7.96 -15.68 9.25
CA PRO A 129 7.57 -16.98 9.77
C PRO A 129 6.96 -16.80 11.18
N GLY A 130 5.72 -17.26 11.37
CA GLY A 130 5.05 -17.27 12.67
C GLY A 130 4.04 -16.15 12.95
N ALA A 131 3.51 -15.47 11.93
CA ALA A 131 2.44 -14.47 12.11
C ALA A 131 1.17 -15.03 12.80
N GLU A 132 0.97 -16.34 12.75
CA GLU A 132 -0.17 -17.03 13.38
C GLU A 132 -0.07 -17.14 14.91
N SER A 133 1.11 -16.92 15.51
CA SER A 133 1.28 -17.01 16.97
C SER A 133 1.07 -15.68 17.71
N VAL A 134 0.79 -14.59 16.98
CA VAL A 134 0.61 -13.26 17.56
C VAL A 134 -0.79 -13.13 18.18
N ARG A 135 -0.85 -12.65 19.42
CA ARG A 135 -2.11 -12.37 20.14
C ARG A 135 -3.01 -11.46 19.29
N GLY A 136 -4.27 -11.88 19.09
CA GLY A 136 -5.23 -11.13 18.26
C GLY A 136 -5.41 -9.65 18.66
N ARG A 137 -5.25 -9.31 19.95
CA ARG A 137 -5.28 -7.92 20.42
C ARG A 137 -4.16 -7.07 19.83
N ASP A 138 -2.94 -7.58 19.74
CA ASP A 138 -1.79 -6.81 19.24
C ASP A 138 -1.91 -6.61 17.72
N THR A 139 -2.40 -7.61 17.00
CA THR A 139 -2.74 -7.50 15.57
C THR A 139 -3.83 -6.46 15.32
N VAL A 140 -4.90 -6.43 16.14
CA VAL A 140 -5.95 -5.41 16.04
C VAL A 140 -5.38 -4.00 16.25
N VAL A 141 -4.47 -3.82 17.22
CA VAL A 141 -3.81 -2.52 17.45
C VAL A 141 -2.95 -2.12 16.25
N ALA A 142 -2.18 -3.04 15.68
CA ALA A 142 -1.37 -2.78 14.49
C ALA A 142 -2.23 -2.38 13.28
N VAL A 143 -3.31 -3.11 13.01
CA VAL A 143 -4.26 -2.81 11.93
C VAL A 143 -4.93 -1.46 12.17
N ALA A 144 -5.37 -1.18 13.40
CA ALA A 144 -5.96 0.11 13.74
C ALA A 144 -4.97 1.27 13.54
N ALA A 145 -3.68 1.08 13.85
CA ALA A 145 -2.65 2.09 13.61
C ALA A 145 -2.43 2.34 12.11
N ILE A 146 -2.35 1.29 11.29
CA ILE A 146 -2.24 1.43 9.83
C ILE A 146 -3.47 2.15 9.27
N ALA A 147 -4.67 1.74 9.67
CA ALA A 147 -5.93 2.36 9.24
C ALA A 147 -5.98 3.85 9.64
N LEU A 148 -5.51 4.19 10.85
CA LEU A 148 -5.41 5.57 11.29
C LEU A 148 -4.46 6.37 10.39
N VAL A 149 -3.28 5.85 10.04
CA VAL A 149 -2.35 6.51 9.12
C VAL A 149 -3.02 6.75 7.77
N VAL A 150 -3.69 5.74 7.20
CA VAL A 150 -4.39 5.89 5.91
C VAL A 150 -5.45 7.00 5.98
N VAL A 151 -6.29 7.01 7.01
CA VAL A 151 -7.34 8.03 7.18
C VAL A 151 -6.73 9.42 7.35
N LEU A 152 -5.67 9.55 8.15
CA LEU A 152 -4.98 10.84 8.35
C LEU A 152 -4.32 11.32 7.06
N SER A 153 -3.62 10.46 6.32
CA SER A 153 -2.98 10.81 5.06
C SER A 153 -4.00 11.21 3.99
N TYR A 154 -5.12 10.50 3.88
CA TYR A 154 -6.22 10.87 3.00
C TYR A 154 -6.82 12.23 3.39
N THR A 155 -7.06 12.44 4.68
CA THR A 155 -7.58 13.72 5.21
C THR A 155 -6.59 14.87 4.94
N MET A 156 -5.29 14.64 5.10
CA MET A 156 -4.25 15.62 4.74
C MET A 156 -4.29 15.94 3.24
N GLY A 157 -4.55 14.95 2.38
CA GLY A 157 -4.72 15.16 0.95
C GLY A 157 -5.95 16.02 0.62
N THR A 158 -7.11 15.78 1.25
CA THR A 158 -8.31 16.61 1.01
C THR A 158 -8.17 18.03 1.57
N GLN A 159 -7.34 18.21 2.60
CA GLN A 159 -7.01 19.50 3.21
C GLN A 159 -5.75 20.15 2.62
N HIS A 160 -5.28 19.71 1.44
CA HIS A 160 -4.03 20.17 0.85
C HIS A 160 -3.92 21.69 0.73
N ARG A 161 -5.03 22.40 0.47
CA ARG A 161 -5.04 23.88 0.33
C ARG A 161 -4.50 24.63 1.54
N HIS A 162 -4.59 24.03 2.73
CA HIS A 162 -4.13 24.62 3.99
C HIS A 162 -2.71 24.21 4.38
N LEU A 163 -2.20 23.12 3.80
CA LEU A 163 -0.93 22.49 4.20
C LEU A 163 0.18 22.70 3.18
N LEU A 164 -0.17 22.80 1.90
CA LEU A 164 0.76 22.83 0.77
C LEU A 164 0.39 23.93 -0.21
N THR A 165 1.40 24.47 -0.87
CA THR A 165 1.29 25.47 -1.93
C THR A 165 1.54 24.84 -3.30
N CYS A 166 1.24 25.58 -4.37
CA CYS A 166 1.38 25.04 -5.74
C CYS A 166 2.84 24.82 -6.12
N GLU A 167 3.72 25.59 -5.51
CA GLU A 167 5.16 25.45 -5.64
C GLU A 167 5.63 24.12 -5.04
N ASP A 168 5.11 23.71 -3.87
CA ASP A 168 5.47 22.44 -3.23
C ASP A 168 5.15 21.22 -4.12
N PHE A 169 4.00 21.25 -4.79
CA PHE A 169 3.62 20.21 -5.75
C PHE A 169 4.57 20.20 -6.96
N THR A 170 4.88 21.38 -7.51
CA THR A 170 5.72 21.53 -8.70
C THR A 170 7.17 21.13 -8.43
N VAL A 171 7.74 21.53 -7.28
CA VAL A 171 9.09 21.13 -6.83
C VAL A 171 9.19 19.62 -6.64
N SER A 172 8.11 18.99 -6.18
CA SER A 172 8.02 17.54 -6.05
C SER A 172 7.83 16.82 -7.40
N GLY A 173 7.76 17.55 -8.51
CA GLY A 173 7.52 17.01 -9.85
C GLY A 173 6.08 16.61 -10.13
N ASN A 174 5.14 17.01 -9.27
CA ASN A 174 3.71 16.76 -9.45
C ASN A 174 3.02 17.98 -10.10
N ASN A 175 1.93 17.74 -10.84
CA ASN A 175 1.10 18.83 -11.32
C ASN A 175 0.30 19.44 -10.18
N PRO A 176 0.23 20.78 -10.07
CA PRO A 176 -0.57 21.44 -9.04
C PRO A 176 -2.06 21.16 -9.27
N PRO A 177 -2.82 20.81 -8.22
CA PRO A 177 -4.27 20.61 -8.34
C PRO A 177 -4.95 21.94 -8.66
N ALA A 178 -6.11 21.89 -9.35
CA ALA A 178 -6.84 23.07 -9.83
C ALA A 178 -7.21 24.08 -8.74
N GLU A 179 -7.28 23.61 -7.50
CA GLU A 179 -7.80 24.31 -6.32
C GLU A 179 -6.70 24.78 -5.35
N CYS A 180 -5.48 24.86 -5.83
CA CYS A 180 -4.29 25.08 -5.02
C CYS A 180 -4.05 26.55 -4.60
N THR A 181 -3.51 26.76 -3.40
CA THR A 181 -3.11 28.07 -2.88
C THR A 181 -1.75 28.48 -3.47
N PRO A 182 -1.62 29.66 -4.11
CA PRO A 182 -0.34 30.17 -4.59
C PRO A 182 0.67 30.31 -3.44
N GLY A 183 1.92 29.97 -3.69
CA GLY A 183 3.01 30.24 -2.74
C GLY A 183 3.27 31.74 -2.60
N ASN A 184 3.72 32.19 -1.43
CA ASN A 184 4.05 33.60 -1.16
C ASN A 184 5.34 34.10 -1.88
N GLY A 185 5.83 33.34 -2.87
CA GLY A 185 7.11 33.57 -3.53
C GLY A 185 7.02 33.47 -5.05
N GLY A 186 6.24 34.32 -5.71
CA GLY A 186 6.36 34.43 -7.17
C GLY A 186 5.21 35.11 -7.89
N SER A 187 5.01 36.40 -7.65
CA SER A 187 4.52 37.26 -8.72
C SER A 187 5.61 37.40 -9.79
N GLY A 188 5.44 36.68 -10.89
CA GLY A 188 5.84 37.11 -12.25
C GLY A 188 6.84 36.23 -12.99
N PRO A 189 6.97 36.41 -14.32
CA PRO A 189 5.99 36.82 -15.34
C PRO A 189 5.31 35.64 -16.05
#